data_AF-A0A3D3R6W7-F1
#
_entry.id   AF-A0A3D3R6W7-F1
#
_cell.length_a   1.000
_cell.length_b   1.000
_cell.length_c   1.000
_cell.angle_alpha   90.00
_cell.angle_beta   90.00
_cell.angle_gamma   90.00
#
_symmetry.space_group_name_H-M   'P 1'
#
loop_
_entity.id
_entity.type
_entity.pdbx_description
1 polymer ?
#
loop_
_entity_poly.entity_id
_entity_poly.type
_entity_poly.pdbx_seq_one_letter_code
_entity_poly.pdbx_strand_id
1 'polypeptide(L)'
;MSSPFEELEYIADFLPEEGESVIVSRNHGELICENFQKERPLDEMASPEFYGHLVHANERLNALVARPVWISILAWFWICVVIHEAFNLGWGGWYIDLGLGLVAMAASYAAIRLRQDRYFKNEVRPTLNRQMYGSNLSKYALVGVIRQRPELRTLLDTLSRSLH
;
A
#
# COMPACT_ATOMS: atom_id res chain seq x y z
N MET A 1 30.56 -7.01 -32.05
CA MET A 1 30.01 -8.36 -31.84
C MET A 1 30.91 -9.01 -30.80
N SER A 2 30.53 -8.97 -29.52
CA SER A 2 31.25 -9.64 -28.44
C SER A 2 31.11 -11.15 -28.64
N SER A 3 32.21 -11.88 -28.60
CA SER A 3 32.13 -13.34 -28.73
C SER A 3 31.52 -13.93 -27.45
N PRO A 4 30.78 -15.04 -27.53
CA PRO A 4 30.24 -15.70 -26.33
C PRO A 4 31.35 -16.15 -25.35
N PHE A 5 32.61 -16.22 -25.80
CA PHE A 5 33.76 -16.52 -24.94
C PHE A 5 34.24 -15.30 -24.13
N GLU A 6 34.11 -14.10 -24.69
CA GLU A 6 34.50 -12.84 -24.06
C GLU A 6 33.53 -12.49 -22.91
N GLU A 7 32.25 -12.82 -23.06
CA GLU A 7 31.25 -12.68 -22.01
C GLU A 7 31.49 -13.65 -20.84
N LEU A 8 32.00 -14.85 -21.11
CA LEU A 8 32.33 -15.84 -20.08
C LEU A 8 33.60 -15.49 -19.31
N GLU A 9 34.60 -14.93 -20.00
CA GLU A 9 35.83 -14.43 -19.38
C GLU A 9 35.53 -13.25 -18.45
N TYR A 10 34.69 -12.31 -18.90
CA TYR A 10 34.17 -11.25 -18.03
C TYR A 10 33.48 -11.81 -16.79
N ILE A 11 32.57 -12.77 -16.92
CA ILE A 11 31.89 -13.37 -15.75
C ILE A 11 32.89 -14.04 -14.80
N ALA A 12 33.93 -14.69 -15.34
CA ALA A 12 34.95 -15.36 -14.54
C ALA A 12 35.78 -14.38 -13.69
N ASP A 13 36.09 -13.20 -14.23
CA ASP A 13 36.81 -12.13 -13.51
C ASP A 13 35.99 -11.54 -12.34
N PHE A 14 34.67 -11.67 -12.37
CA PHE A 14 33.75 -11.18 -11.33
C PHE A 14 33.17 -12.30 -10.45
N LEU A 15 33.70 -13.53 -10.53
CA LEU A 15 33.32 -14.61 -9.62
C LEU A 15 33.91 -14.36 -8.22
N PRO A 16 33.11 -14.40 -7.15
CA PRO A 16 33.60 -14.15 -5.80
C PRO A 16 34.36 -15.34 -5.23
N GLU A 17 35.29 -15.05 -4.31
CA GLU A 17 36.11 -16.03 -3.61
C GLU A 17 35.27 -16.71 -2.49
N GLU A 18 34.54 -17.76 -2.88
CA GLU A 18 33.79 -18.70 -2.03
C GLU A 18 32.59 -18.16 -1.22
N GLY A 19 31.40 -18.73 -1.48
CA GLY A 19 30.21 -18.56 -0.64
C GLY A 19 29.33 -17.34 -0.94
N GLU A 20 29.78 -16.41 -1.78
CA GLU A 20 28.98 -15.28 -2.24
C GLU A 20 28.30 -15.60 -3.58
N SER A 21 27.13 -15.01 -3.81
CA SER A 21 26.39 -15.14 -5.08
C SER A 21 26.43 -13.81 -5.82
N VAL A 22 26.44 -13.85 -7.14
CA VAL A 22 26.44 -12.66 -8.00
C VAL A 22 25.25 -12.77 -8.95
N ILE A 23 24.49 -11.69 -9.08
CA ILE A 23 23.44 -11.57 -10.07
C ILE A 23 24.08 -11.04 -11.34
N VAL A 24 23.99 -11.82 -12.41
CA VAL A 24 24.38 -11.40 -13.75
C VAL A 24 23.11 -10.97 -14.50
N SER A 25 23.02 -9.70 -14.86
CA SER A 25 21.91 -9.15 -15.62
C SER A 25 22.39 -8.44 -16.89
N ARG A 26 21.55 -8.40 -17.93
CA ARG A 26 21.85 -7.68 -19.18
C ARG A 26 21.01 -6.42 -19.24
N ASN A 27 21.66 -5.26 -19.22
CA ASN A 27 21.00 -3.95 -19.27
C ASN A 27 21.55 -3.15 -20.45
N HIS A 28 20.67 -2.65 -21.33
CA HIS A 28 21.05 -1.89 -22.54
C HIS A 28 22.13 -2.55 -23.43
N GLY A 29 22.22 -3.88 -23.42
CA GLY A 29 23.19 -4.64 -24.23
C GLY A 29 24.49 -4.99 -23.51
N GLU A 30 24.75 -4.41 -22.35
CA GLU A 30 25.94 -4.67 -21.52
C GLU A 30 25.62 -5.65 -20.38
N LEU A 31 26.61 -6.48 -20.02
CA LEU A 31 26.56 -7.38 -18.88
C LEU A 31 26.93 -6.60 -17.62
N ILE A 32 26.07 -6.64 -16.61
CA ILE A 32 26.29 -6.03 -15.31
C ILE A 32 26.29 -7.14 -14.26
N CYS A 33 27.39 -7.24 -13.51
CA CYS A 33 27.56 -8.14 -12.38
C CYS A 33 27.34 -7.37 -11.08
N GLU A 34 26.29 -7.72 -10.32
CA GLU A 34 25.99 -7.12 -9.03
C GLU A 34 26.09 -8.16 -7.92
N ASN A 35 26.70 -7.81 -6.78
CA ASN A 35 26.74 -8.68 -5.61
C ASN A 35 25.30 -9.03 -5.18
N PHE A 36 25.00 -10.31 -5.02
CA PHE A 36 23.72 -10.76 -4.47
C PHE A 36 23.65 -10.34 -3.01
N GLN A 37 23.04 -9.18 -2.76
CA GLN A 37 22.64 -8.81 -1.42
C GLN A 37 21.49 -9.72 -1.02
N LYS A 38 21.82 -10.80 -0.30
CA LYS A 38 20.85 -11.60 0.45
C LYS A 38 19.97 -10.61 1.21
N GLU A 39 18.67 -10.63 0.94
CA GLU A 39 17.67 -9.75 1.56
C GLU A 39 18.01 -9.57 3.04
N ARG A 40 18.48 -8.36 3.41
CA ARG A 40 18.91 -8.13 4.80
C ARG A 40 17.70 -8.37 5.70
N PRO A 41 17.86 -9.16 6.78
CA PRO A 41 16.79 -9.30 7.75
C PRO A 41 16.42 -7.93 8.34
N LEU A 42 15.10 -7.71 8.43
CA LEU A 42 14.40 -6.47 8.77
C LEU A 42 14.99 -5.67 9.96
N ASP A 43 15.60 -6.34 10.94
CA ASP A 43 16.14 -5.72 12.17
C ASP A 43 17.28 -4.73 11.90
N GLU A 44 17.97 -4.84 10.76
CA GLU A 44 19.02 -3.88 10.38
C GLU A 44 18.52 -2.72 9.49
N MET A 45 17.37 -2.86 8.82
CA MET A 45 16.92 -1.90 7.80
C MET A 45 15.95 -0.83 8.31
N ALA A 46 15.20 -1.11 9.38
CA ALA A 46 14.21 -0.18 9.94
C ALA A 46 14.48 0.02 11.43
N SER A 47 14.89 1.23 11.82
CA SER A 47 14.99 1.57 13.24
C SER A 47 13.64 1.34 13.94
N PRO A 48 13.62 0.99 15.24
CA PRO A 48 12.37 0.84 16.01
C PRO A 48 11.45 2.06 15.90
N GLU A 49 12.04 3.25 15.75
CA GLU A 49 11.32 4.50 15.50
C GLU A 49 10.59 4.51 14.15
N PHE A 50 11.23 4.03 13.08
CA PHE A 50 10.61 3.92 11.75
C PHE A 50 9.41 2.97 11.78
N TYR A 51 9.54 1.83 12.47
CA TYR A 51 8.43 0.90 12.65
C TYR A 51 7.27 1.53 13.44
N GLY A 52 7.56 2.25 14.53
CA GLY A 52 6.54 2.97 15.30
C GLY A 52 5.78 4.00 14.47
N HIS A 53 6.48 4.71 13.57
CA HIS A 53 5.83 5.64 12.65
C HIS A 53 4.89 4.95 11.64
N LEU A 54 5.26 3.77 11.14
CA LEU A 54 4.39 2.98 10.25
C LEU A 54 3.14 2.49 10.97
N VAL A 55 3.28 1.98 12.19
CA VAL A 55 2.16 1.51 13.01
C VAL A 55 1.21 2.67 13.31
N HIS A 56 1.72 3.80 13.79
CA HIS A 56 0.89 4.97 14.10
C HIS A 56 0.20 5.55 12.85
N ALA A 57 0.86 5.54 11.68
CA ALA A 57 0.23 5.93 10.42
C ALA A 57 -0.92 4.99 10.02
N ASN A 58 -0.75 3.69 10.21
CA ASN A 58 -1.77 2.68 9.95
C ASN A 58 -2.97 2.80 10.91
N GLU A 59 -2.72 3.05 12.19
CA GLU A 59 -3.78 3.32 13.18
C GLU A 59 -4.60 4.55 12.81
N ARG A 60 -3.93 5.64 12.40
CA ARG A 60 -4.63 6.85 11.93
C ARG A 60 -5.47 6.59 10.67
N LEU A 61 -4.94 5.82 9.72
CA LEU A 61 -5.68 5.42 8.52
C LEU A 61 -6.94 4.59 8.86
N ASN A 62 -6.86 3.73 9.88
CA ASN A 62 -8.01 2.96 10.38
C ASN A 62 -9.01 3.84 11.14
N ALA A 63 -8.54 4.80 11.94
CA ALA A 63 -9.41 5.71 12.69
C ALA A 63 -10.28 6.60 11.77
N LEU A 64 -9.83 6.88 10.53
CA LEU A 64 -10.57 7.67 9.55
C LEU A 64 -11.85 6.99 9.03
N VAL A 65 -12.05 5.69 9.30
CA VAL A 65 -13.19 4.90 8.82
C VAL A 65 -14.46 5.17 9.63
N ALA A 66 -14.37 5.39 10.94
CA ALA A 66 -15.53 5.41 11.83
C ALA A 66 -16.54 6.55 11.53
N ARG A 67 -16.06 7.78 11.36
CA ARG A 67 -16.92 8.96 11.12
C ARG A 67 -17.79 8.87 9.85
N PRO A 68 -17.25 8.57 8.66
CA PRO A 68 -18.07 8.49 7.45
C PRO A 68 -19.11 7.37 7.49
N VAL A 69 -18.84 6.26 8.19
CA VAL A 69 -19.84 5.21 8.40
C VAL A 69 -21.03 5.73 9.20
N TRP A 70 -20.79 6.40 10.33
CA TRP A 70 -21.86 6.99 11.15
C TRP A 70 -22.71 8.01 10.38
N ILE A 71 -22.05 8.90 9.62
CA ILE A 71 -22.75 9.88 8.79
C ILE A 71 -23.63 9.18 7.73
N SER A 72 -23.11 8.13 7.11
CA SER A 72 -23.85 7.36 6.10
C SER A 72 -25.06 6.62 6.67
N ILE A 73 -24.93 6.04 7.88
CA ILE A 73 -26.03 5.35 8.56
C ILE A 73 -27.14 6.35 8.91
N LEU A 74 -26.78 7.49 9.49
CA LEU A 74 -27.74 8.55 9.82
C LEU A 74 -28.43 9.10 8.56
N ALA A 75 -27.66 9.38 7.52
CA ALA A 75 -28.21 9.87 6.25
C ALA A 75 -29.15 8.83 5.61
N TRP A 76 -28.77 7.56 5.58
CA TRP A 76 -29.61 6.49 5.06
C TRP A 76 -30.93 6.40 5.84
N PHE A 77 -30.88 6.36 7.17
CA PHE A 77 -32.09 6.34 8.00
C PHE A 77 -33.05 7.48 7.65
N TRP A 78 -32.56 8.71 7.59
CA TRP A 78 -33.39 9.87 7.26
C TRP A 78 -33.94 9.83 5.83
N ILE A 79 -33.15 9.35 4.86
CA ILE A 79 -33.61 9.18 3.48
C ILE A 79 -34.76 8.16 3.43
N CYS A 80 -34.66 7.04 4.14
CA CYS A 80 -35.73 6.05 4.24
C CYS A 80 -37.00 6.64 4.86
N VAL A 81 -36.87 7.38 5.97
CA VAL A 81 -38.02 8.05 6.61
C VAL A 81 -38.73 8.99 5.64
N VAL A 82 -37.98 9.87 4.97
CA VAL A 82 -38.54 10.84 4.00
C VAL A 82 -39.22 10.15 2.83
N ILE A 83 -38.64 9.07 2.30
CA ILE A 83 -39.22 8.31 1.18
C ILE A 83 -40.51 7.61 1.61
N HIS A 84 -40.52 6.98 2.78
CA HIS A 84 -41.72 6.33 3.29
C HIS A 84 -42.86 7.30 3.57
N GLU A 85 -42.55 8.48 4.12
CA GLU A 85 -43.53 9.54 4.38
C GLU A 85 -44.06 10.16 3.07
N ALA A 86 -43.18 10.50 2.13
CA ALA A 86 -43.56 11.18 0.89
C ALA A 86 -44.34 10.28 -0.09
N PHE A 87 -43.98 8.99 -0.17
CA PHE A 87 -44.61 8.05 -1.10
C PHE A 87 -45.66 7.16 -0.43
N ASN A 88 -45.94 7.38 0.85
CA ASN A 88 -46.89 6.61 1.65
C ASN A 88 -46.61 5.10 1.58
N LEU A 89 -45.33 4.74 1.57
CA LEU A 89 -44.88 3.36 1.43
C LEU A 89 -45.06 2.65 2.77
N GLY A 90 -45.96 1.67 2.79
CA GLY A 90 -46.07 0.73 3.90
C GLY A 90 -44.97 -0.35 3.85
N TRP A 91 -45.17 -1.43 4.60
CA TRP A 91 -44.26 -2.58 4.66
C TRP A 91 -43.94 -3.23 3.30
N GLY A 92 -44.73 -2.98 2.26
CA GLY A 92 -44.45 -3.46 0.91
C GLY A 92 -43.23 -2.80 0.24
N GLY A 93 -42.79 -1.63 0.71
CA GLY A 93 -41.69 -0.84 0.13
C GLY A 93 -40.29 -1.21 0.61
N TRP A 94 -40.14 -2.20 1.51
CA TRP A 94 -38.88 -2.54 2.20
C TRP A 94 -37.67 -2.81 1.27
N TYR A 95 -37.91 -3.24 0.03
CA TYR A 95 -36.85 -3.49 -0.96
C TYR A 95 -36.17 -2.19 -1.42
N ILE A 96 -36.87 -1.05 -1.33
CA ILE A 96 -36.32 0.28 -1.65
C ILE A 96 -35.26 0.66 -0.62
N ASP A 97 -35.52 0.35 0.66
CA ASP A 97 -34.56 0.59 1.75
C ASP A 97 -33.26 -0.20 1.55
N LEU A 98 -33.36 -1.45 1.08
CA LEU A 98 -32.19 -2.26 0.74
C LEU A 98 -31.41 -1.68 -0.43
N GLY A 99 -32.10 -1.24 -1.49
CA GLY A 99 -31.47 -0.59 -2.63
C GLY A 99 -30.70 0.66 -2.23
N LEU A 100 -31.32 1.51 -1.40
CA LEU A 100 -30.69 2.71 -0.85
C LEU A 100 -29.52 2.37 0.09
N GLY A 101 -29.64 1.32 0.88
CA GLY A 101 -28.57 0.82 1.74
C GLY A 101 -27.33 0.43 0.96
N LEU A 102 -27.50 -0.28 -0.17
CA LEU A 102 -26.38 -0.64 -1.05
C LEU A 102 -25.71 0.59 -1.65
N VAL A 103 -26.49 1.59 -2.08
CA VAL A 103 -25.95 2.86 -2.59
C VAL A 103 -25.20 3.62 -1.50
N ALA A 104 -25.75 3.68 -0.29
CA ALA A 104 -25.10 4.30 0.87
C ALA A 104 -23.79 3.59 1.25
N MET A 105 -23.76 2.26 1.21
CA MET A 105 -22.54 1.47 1.42
C MET A 105 -21.49 1.76 0.34
N ALA A 106 -21.88 1.79 -0.94
CA ALA A 106 -20.96 2.11 -2.02
C ALA A 106 -20.40 3.53 -1.91
N ALA A 107 -21.24 4.50 -1.60
CA ALA A 107 -20.86 5.90 -1.42
C ALA A 107 -19.93 6.09 -0.20
N SER A 108 -20.26 5.48 0.93
CA SER A 108 -19.41 5.53 2.14
C SER A 108 -18.06 4.86 1.90
N TYR A 109 -18.01 3.72 1.21
CA TYR A 109 -16.77 3.08 0.81
C TYR A 109 -15.90 3.98 -0.07
N ALA A 110 -16.48 4.62 -1.09
CA ALA A 110 -15.77 5.58 -1.93
C ALA A 110 -15.27 6.80 -1.12
N ALA A 111 -16.08 7.33 -0.20
CA ALA A 111 -15.71 8.46 0.64
C ALA A 111 -14.57 8.11 1.62
N ILE A 112 -14.61 6.92 2.22
CA ILE A 112 -13.53 6.40 3.07
C ILE A 112 -12.23 6.30 2.25
N ARG A 113 -12.29 5.70 1.06
CA ARG A 113 -11.14 5.57 0.17
C ARG A 113 -10.54 6.93 -0.18
N LEU A 114 -11.37 7.90 -0.59
CA LEU A 114 -10.90 9.25 -0.92
C LEU A 114 -10.24 9.95 0.27
N ARG A 115 -10.76 9.77 1.50
CA ARG A 115 -10.14 10.32 2.71
C ARG A 115 -8.82 9.65 3.04
N GLN A 116 -8.75 8.32 2.95
CA GLN A 116 -7.53 7.56 3.17
C GLN A 116 -6.44 7.95 2.15
N ASP A 117 -6.80 8.08 0.88
CA ASP A 117 -5.86 8.47 -0.18
C ASP A 117 -5.35 9.90 0.02
N ARG A 118 -6.21 10.84 0.42
CA ARG A 118 -5.81 12.22 0.74
C ARG A 118 -4.88 12.27 1.95
N TYR A 119 -5.22 11.56 3.03
CA TYR A 119 -4.40 11.47 4.23
C TYR A 119 -3.03 10.87 3.91
N PHE A 120 -3.02 9.78 3.13
CA PHE A 120 -1.81 9.13 2.71
C PHE A 120 -0.91 10.05 1.86
N LYS A 121 -1.47 10.75 0.87
CA LYS A 121 -0.72 11.66 0.01
C LYS A 121 -0.15 12.86 0.76
N ASN A 122 -0.90 13.40 1.73
CA ASN A 122 -0.54 14.65 2.39
C ASN A 122 0.33 14.46 3.64
N GLU A 123 0.14 13.40 4.42
CA GLU A 123 0.86 13.20 5.68
C GLU A 123 1.84 12.02 5.62
N VAL A 124 1.40 10.87 5.12
CA VAL A 124 2.16 9.61 5.22
C VAL A 124 3.29 9.55 4.17
N ARG A 125 2.99 9.86 2.91
CA ARG A 125 3.96 9.85 1.79
C ARG A 125 5.16 10.77 2.00
N PRO A 126 5.03 12.06 2.41
CA PRO A 126 6.19 12.92 2.62
C PRO A 126 7.04 12.46 3.79
N THR A 127 6.43 11.97 4.86
CA THR A 127 7.12 11.43 6.04
C THR A 127 7.94 10.19 5.67
N LEU A 128 7.34 9.28 4.90
CA LEU A 128 8.02 8.11 4.37
C LEU A 128 9.16 8.46 3.43
N ASN A 129 8.94 9.37 2.47
CA ASN A 129 10.00 9.78 1.54
C ASN A 129 11.18 10.40 2.29
N ARG A 130 10.93 11.21 3.31
CA ARG A 130 11.99 11.81 4.14
C ARG A 130 12.82 10.75 4.87
N GLN A 131 12.17 9.72 5.41
CA GLN A 131 12.85 8.62 6.10
C GLN A 131 13.55 7.66 5.14
N MET A 132 12.99 7.39 3.95
CA MET A 132 13.64 6.59 2.89
C MET A 132 14.90 7.28 2.35
N TYR A 133 14.89 8.61 2.19
CA TYR A 133 16.09 9.36 1.79
C TYR A 133 17.22 9.27 2.82
N GLY A 134 16.89 9.18 4.11
CA GLY A 134 17.88 9.02 5.19
C GLY A 134 18.41 7.59 5.35
N SER A 135 17.69 6.58 4.84
CA SER A 135 17.97 5.14 5.05
C SER A 135 18.38 4.39 3.77
N ASN A 136 18.49 5.10 2.63
CA ASN A 136 18.81 4.52 1.32
C ASN A 136 17.90 3.34 0.91
N LEU A 137 16.66 3.37 1.39
CA LEU A 137 15.72 2.25 1.31
C LEU A 137 14.86 2.39 0.04
N SER A 138 14.88 1.36 -0.81
CA SER A 138 14.09 1.38 -2.04
C SER A 138 12.59 1.24 -1.72
N LYS A 139 11.73 1.91 -2.50
CA LYS A 139 10.27 1.83 -2.33
C LYS A 139 9.74 0.40 -2.41
N TYR A 140 10.37 -0.44 -3.24
CA TYR A 140 9.98 -1.84 -3.41
C TYR A 140 10.40 -2.71 -2.22
N ALA A 141 11.58 -2.45 -1.64
CA ALA A 141 12.00 -3.11 -0.40
C ALA A 141 11.01 -2.80 0.74
N LEU A 142 10.59 -1.54 0.87
CA LEU A 142 9.59 -1.14 1.85
C LEU A 142 8.23 -1.83 1.64
N VAL A 143 7.76 -1.97 0.39
CA VAL A 143 6.51 -2.68 0.10
C VAL A 143 6.62 -4.17 0.45
N GLY A 144 7.76 -4.80 0.16
CA GLY A 144 8.04 -6.18 0.57
C GLY A 144 8.01 -6.36 2.08
N VAL A 145 8.61 -5.42 2.81
CA VAL A 145 8.65 -5.38 4.28
C VAL A 145 7.23 -5.26 4.87
N ILE A 146 6.42 -4.34 4.35
CA ILE A 146 5.05 -4.12 4.83
C ILE A 146 4.16 -5.32 4.52
N ARG A 147 4.36 -6.00 3.39
CA ARG A 147 3.60 -7.20 3.00
C ARG A 147 3.75 -8.35 3.98
N GLN A 148 4.89 -8.45 4.68
CA GLN A 148 5.14 -9.50 5.68
C GLN A 148 4.45 -9.23 7.03
N ARG A 149 3.88 -8.03 7.24
CA ARG A 149 3.26 -7.60 8.51
C ARG A 149 1.75 -7.39 8.32
N PRO A 150 0.88 -8.31 8.77
CA PRO A 150 -0.57 -8.20 8.58
C PRO A 150 -1.18 -6.98 9.28
N GLU A 151 -0.54 -6.48 10.32
CA GLU A 151 -0.95 -5.29 11.06
C GLU A 151 -0.92 -4.02 10.19
N LEU A 152 -0.02 -3.94 9.20
CA LEU A 152 0.15 -2.79 8.31
C LEU A 152 -0.65 -2.92 6.99
N ARG A 153 -1.62 -3.84 6.94
CA ARG A 153 -2.36 -4.15 5.71
C ARG A 153 -3.11 -2.95 5.14
N THR A 154 -3.72 -2.11 5.98
CA THR A 154 -4.40 -0.89 5.51
C THR A 154 -3.42 0.05 4.83
N LEU A 155 -2.23 0.21 5.41
CA LEU A 155 -1.14 1.03 4.87
C LEU A 155 -0.59 0.42 3.55
N LEU A 156 -0.42 -0.90 3.47
CA LEU A 156 -0.04 -1.63 2.26
C LEU A 156 -1.03 -1.41 1.11
N ASP A 157 -2.33 -1.53 1.40
CA ASP A 157 -3.40 -1.36 0.42
C ASP A 157 -3.44 0.08 -0.13
N THR A 158 -3.09 1.09 0.67
CA THR A 158 -2.91 2.47 0.18
C THR A 158 -1.61 2.67 -0.60
N LEU A 159 -0.51 2.05 -0.17
CA LEU A 159 0.79 2.15 -0.85
C LEU A 159 0.75 1.55 -2.26
N SER A 160 0.24 0.33 -2.39
CA SER A 160 0.13 -0.39 -3.67
C SER A 160 -0.70 0.38 -4.69
N ARG A 161 -1.79 1.02 -4.25
CA ARG A 161 -2.62 1.90 -5.08
C ARG A 161 -1.95 3.20 -5.49
N SER A 162 -1.01 3.71 -4.70
CA SER A 162 -0.30 4.96 -5.01
C SER A 162 0.92 4.79 -5.92
N LEU A 163 1.35 3.54 -6.12
CA LEU A 163 2.46 3.14 -6.99
C LEU A 163 2.04 2.93 -8.45
N HIS A 164 0.75 2.67 -8.69
CA HIS A 164 0.11 2.73 -10.01
C HIS A 164 -0.36 4.15 -10.33
#